data_AF-A0A7C7L1E0-F1
#
_entry.id   AF-A0A7C7L1E0-F1
#
_cell.length_a   1.000
_cell.length_b   1.000
_cell.length_c   1.000
_cell.angle_alpha   90.00
_cell.angle_beta   90.00
_cell.angle_gamma   90.00
#
_symmetry.space_group_name_H-M   'P 1'
#
loop_
_entity.id
_entity.type
_entity.pdbx_description
1 polymer ?
#
loop_
_entity_poly.entity_id
_entity_poly.type
_entity_poly.pdbx_seq_one_letter_code
_entity_poly.pdbx_strand_id
1 'polypeptide(L)'
;MMRSLFSAMTGMRDHQVRMDVIGNNIANVNTVGFKANRVTFREELTQVLRDASKPSGTVGGRNPMTVGLGVSVGSVDTLFSQGAVETTERATDLAIQGDGFFVLSDGTRRWFTRAGNFVLDAEGRLVYPSTGYVLQGKMADKDGEIRSGAPVADIMLPFGRKDPAKATTLIRYQCNLNADSDAKQKVWSMNRPFTSWARVTGSREPGSLTITSGTNDQLKISLDGGTARTITIAAGTYADVDELVDAINDAIAADSVLNGEVVAENRGGAVSFRTADTGEDASIELLEGNGGLANLNIADGASDTGLADEDTPINELAEGSVDLVDGDQINISGTNPDGSVVSSTFTYGAADDGTTVGDLVDKISQAFTGVTASINDGKIVLTDDEAGESQTSISLNAVPTNTGVISLYGFTNTVAGKDAGTHSASVFVYDSLGNRHTVEITFTKAEDPNTWTWEVTVDGGLIAPTAGYRGRVTFNNDGSLAAFTSDDSQPLKFDPRSGADPMEVRLEGGHSGAFDGITQLSAPSTTIASYQDGHGMGIL
;
A
#
# COMPACT_ATOMS: atom_id res chain seq x y z
N MET A 1 15.70 -75.86 66.31
CA MET A 1 14.83 -74.87 66.98
C MET A 1 15.48 -73.50 67.12
N MET A 2 16.73 -73.37 67.59
CA MET A 2 17.38 -72.04 67.70
C MET A 2 17.52 -71.28 66.36
N ARG A 3 17.90 -71.94 65.26
CA ARG A 3 18.08 -71.29 63.94
C ARG A 3 16.78 -70.71 63.35
N SER A 4 15.65 -71.40 63.51
CA SER A 4 14.35 -70.93 63.05
C SER A 4 13.84 -69.73 63.89
N LEU A 5 14.18 -69.68 65.18
CA LEU A 5 13.85 -68.53 66.04
C LEU A 5 14.64 -67.28 65.63
N PHE A 6 15.93 -67.42 65.28
CA PHE A 6 16.73 -66.30 64.78
C PHE A 6 16.22 -65.78 63.45
N SER A 7 15.96 -66.65 62.47
CA SER A 7 15.39 -66.24 61.18
C SER A 7 13.99 -65.60 61.30
N ALA A 8 13.16 -66.08 62.24
CA ALA A 8 11.87 -65.46 62.54
C ALA A 8 12.02 -64.08 63.22
N MET A 9 13.00 -63.93 64.11
CA MET A 9 13.30 -62.67 64.80
C MET A 9 13.86 -61.61 63.83
N THR A 10 14.78 -61.99 62.93
CA THR A 10 15.31 -61.07 61.90
C THR A 10 14.19 -60.62 60.97
N GLY A 11 13.32 -61.53 60.52
CA GLY A 11 12.15 -61.18 59.71
C GLY A 11 11.20 -60.23 60.41
N MET A 12 10.93 -60.42 61.71
CA MET A 12 10.06 -59.53 62.49
C MET A 12 10.66 -58.12 62.64
N ARG A 13 11.96 -58.01 62.93
CA ARG A 13 12.66 -56.73 63.06
C ARG A 13 12.70 -55.97 61.73
N ASP A 14 12.98 -56.66 60.64
CA ASP A 14 13.00 -56.05 59.31
C ASP A 14 11.61 -55.59 58.85
N HIS A 15 10.58 -56.39 59.16
CA HIS A 15 9.20 -55.97 58.93
C HIS A 15 8.81 -54.77 59.80
N GLN A 16 9.33 -54.64 61.01
CA GLN A 16 9.14 -53.44 61.83
C GLN A 16 9.73 -52.20 61.14
N VAL A 17 10.97 -52.27 60.63
CA VAL A 17 11.58 -51.16 59.88
C VAL A 17 10.74 -50.80 58.64
N ARG A 18 10.22 -51.79 57.92
CA ARG A 18 9.31 -51.53 56.79
C ARG A 18 8.01 -50.87 57.25
N MET A 19 7.44 -51.28 58.39
CA MET A 19 6.25 -50.64 58.95
C MET A 19 6.54 -49.20 59.39
N ASP A 20 7.71 -48.90 59.95
CA ASP A 20 8.10 -47.55 60.32
C ASP A 20 8.20 -46.64 59.09
N VAL A 21 8.77 -47.13 57.98
CA VAL A 21 8.84 -46.39 56.71
C VAL A 21 7.46 -46.19 56.08
N ILE A 22 6.59 -47.22 56.10
CA ILE A 22 5.20 -47.08 55.65
C ILE A 22 4.46 -46.05 56.51
N GLY A 23 4.61 -46.12 57.83
CA GLY A 23 4.03 -45.17 58.78
C GLY A 23 4.48 -43.73 58.51
N ASN A 24 5.77 -43.52 58.24
CA ASN A 24 6.32 -42.22 57.89
C ASN A 24 5.74 -41.69 56.56
N ASN A 25 5.66 -42.54 55.53
CA ASN A 25 5.08 -42.15 54.24
C ASN A 25 3.60 -41.75 54.38
N ILE A 26 2.82 -42.50 55.15
CA ILE A 26 1.40 -42.19 55.40
C ILE A 26 1.27 -40.90 56.20
N ALA A 27 2.10 -40.69 57.23
CA ALA A 27 2.07 -39.48 58.04
C ALA A 27 2.37 -38.20 57.23
N ASN A 28 3.19 -38.32 56.18
CA ASN A 28 3.63 -37.20 55.33
C ASN A 28 2.87 -37.10 53.99
N VAL A 29 1.71 -37.76 53.84
CA VAL A 29 0.95 -37.78 52.58
C VAL A 29 0.57 -36.39 52.07
N ASN A 30 0.29 -35.45 52.98
CA ASN A 30 -0.09 -34.07 52.65
C ASN A 30 1.09 -33.09 52.72
N THR A 31 2.32 -33.56 52.99
CA THR A 31 3.49 -32.68 53.06
C THR A 31 3.94 -32.33 51.65
N VAL A 32 3.87 -31.04 51.30
CA VAL A 32 4.24 -30.55 49.97
C VAL A 32 5.69 -30.90 49.64
N GLY A 33 5.93 -31.49 48.47
CA GLY A 33 7.26 -31.86 48.00
C GLY A 33 7.88 -33.10 48.67
N PHE A 34 7.13 -33.84 49.49
CA PHE A 34 7.60 -35.07 50.11
C PHE A 34 7.87 -36.17 49.07
N LYS A 35 8.94 -36.96 49.29
CA LYS A 35 9.31 -38.11 48.46
C LYS A 35 9.24 -39.37 49.30
N ALA A 36 8.41 -40.31 48.88
CA ALA A 36 8.16 -41.55 49.61
C ALA A 36 9.43 -42.43 49.63
N ASN A 37 9.65 -43.08 50.77
CA ASN A 37 10.77 -44.01 50.93
C ASN A 37 10.30 -45.45 50.72
N ARG A 38 11.16 -46.29 50.13
CA ARG A 38 10.91 -47.74 49.97
C ARG A 38 12.04 -48.55 50.59
N VAL A 39 11.66 -49.53 51.40
CA VAL A 39 12.59 -50.50 51.97
C VAL A 39 12.80 -51.65 51.00
N THR A 40 14.06 -52.01 50.76
CA THR A 40 14.44 -53.24 50.06
C THR A 40 15.01 -54.25 51.06
N PHE A 41 14.67 -55.53 50.89
CA PHE A 41 15.21 -56.61 51.71
C PHE A 41 16.27 -57.37 50.94
N ARG A 42 17.25 -57.89 51.67
CA ARG A 42 18.30 -58.77 51.14
C ARG A 42 18.47 -59.97 52.07
N GLU A 43 18.66 -61.15 51.49
CA GLU A 43 19.02 -62.34 52.25
C GLU A 43 20.40 -62.16 52.90
N GLU A 44 20.55 -62.57 54.16
CA GLU A 44 21.79 -62.32 54.90
C GLU A 44 22.91 -63.31 54.52
N LEU A 45 22.72 -64.61 54.80
CA LEU A 45 23.65 -65.66 54.42
C LEU A 45 22.92 -67.01 54.32
N THR A 46 23.29 -67.83 53.34
CA THR A 46 22.83 -69.23 53.26
C THR A 46 23.87 -70.16 53.87
N GLN A 47 23.43 -71.10 54.71
CA GLN A 47 24.28 -72.17 55.22
C GLN A 47 24.14 -73.40 54.33
N VAL A 48 25.25 -73.88 53.78
CA VAL A 48 25.29 -75.15 53.02
C VAL A 48 25.49 -76.31 53.99
N LEU A 49 24.52 -77.23 54.04
CA LEU A 49 24.57 -78.46 54.84
C LEU A 49 25.16 -79.64 54.05
N ARG A 50 25.05 -79.60 52.72
CA ARG A 50 25.62 -80.60 51.81
C ARG A 50 25.81 -79.97 50.44
N ASP A 51 27.00 -80.14 49.87
CA ASP A 51 27.30 -79.66 48.53
C ASP A 51 26.55 -80.44 47.44
N ALA A 52 26.45 -79.83 46.27
CA ALA A 52 25.93 -80.49 45.08
C ALA A 52 26.90 -81.60 44.65
N SER A 53 26.37 -82.75 44.20
CA SER A 53 27.22 -83.85 43.68
C SER A 53 26.73 -84.31 42.32
N LYS A 54 27.69 -84.64 41.43
CA LYS A 54 27.43 -85.19 40.10
C LYS A 54 27.01 -86.66 40.21
N PRO A 55 26.19 -87.18 39.26
CA PRO A 55 25.83 -88.60 39.23
C PRO A 55 27.05 -89.51 39.07
N SER A 56 27.02 -90.69 39.70
CA SER A 56 27.97 -91.78 39.47
C SER A 56 27.25 -93.00 38.89
N GLY A 57 27.99 -93.97 38.33
CA GLY A 57 27.42 -95.09 37.55
C GLY A 57 26.38 -95.96 38.26
N THR A 58 26.20 -95.81 39.58
CA THR A 58 25.18 -96.52 40.37
C THR A 58 24.23 -95.59 41.14
N VAL A 59 24.43 -94.26 41.17
CA VAL A 59 23.57 -93.31 41.90
C VAL A 59 23.47 -91.95 41.19
N GLY A 60 22.27 -91.37 41.12
CA GLY A 60 22.02 -90.06 40.49
C GLY A 60 22.69 -88.86 41.19
N GLY A 61 22.77 -87.74 40.48
CA GLY A 61 23.26 -86.47 41.02
C GLY A 61 22.33 -85.93 42.11
N ARG A 62 22.89 -85.17 43.05
CA ARG A 62 22.13 -84.61 44.18
C ARG A 62 22.30 -83.11 44.27
N ASN A 63 21.18 -82.42 44.47
CA ASN A 63 21.13 -80.98 44.70
C ASN A 63 21.81 -80.59 46.02
N PRO A 64 22.40 -79.38 46.10
CA PRO A 64 22.93 -78.86 47.34
C PRO A 64 21.79 -78.66 48.33
N MET A 65 22.05 -78.97 49.60
CA MET A 65 21.10 -78.75 50.68
C MET A 65 21.52 -77.48 51.41
N THR A 66 20.81 -76.38 51.16
CA THR A 66 21.09 -75.08 51.79
C THR A 66 19.92 -74.65 52.67
N VAL A 67 20.21 -73.86 53.69
CA VAL A 67 19.22 -73.25 54.58
C VAL A 67 19.55 -71.77 54.71
N GLY A 68 18.61 -70.90 54.37
CA GLY A 68 18.74 -69.46 54.57
C GLY A 68 18.75 -69.10 56.06
N LEU A 69 19.62 -68.18 56.46
CA LEU A 69 19.78 -67.78 57.86
C LEU A 69 18.96 -66.55 58.26
N GLY A 70 18.19 -65.97 57.34
CA GLY A 70 17.33 -64.82 57.62
C GLY A 70 17.34 -63.79 56.50
N VAL A 71 16.77 -62.63 56.83
CA VAL A 71 16.70 -61.44 55.97
C VAL A 71 17.24 -60.25 56.73
N SER A 72 17.77 -59.29 55.97
CA SER A 72 18.26 -57.99 56.45
C SER A 72 17.70 -56.86 55.56
N VAL A 73 17.59 -55.65 56.09
CA VAL A 73 17.32 -54.45 55.29
C VAL A 73 18.54 -54.15 54.39
N GLY A 74 18.30 -54.10 53.08
CA GLY A 74 19.32 -53.79 52.06
C GLY A 74 19.54 -52.30 51.88
N SER A 75 18.45 -51.55 51.65
CA SER A 75 18.46 -50.08 51.53
C SER A 75 17.10 -49.49 51.88
N VAL A 76 17.10 -48.18 52.13
CA VAL A 76 15.90 -47.34 52.16
C VAL A 76 16.09 -46.27 51.11
N ASP A 77 15.41 -46.42 49.97
CA ASP A 77 15.59 -45.54 48.81
C ASP A 77 14.47 -44.50 48.75
N THR A 78 14.81 -43.25 48.44
CA THR A 78 13.85 -42.19 48.13
C THR A 78 13.31 -42.35 46.71
N LEU A 79 12.00 -42.29 46.54
CA LEU A 79 11.33 -42.37 45.24
C LEU A 79 11.10 -40.96 44.68
N PHE A 80 11.83 -40.59 43.63
CA PHE A 80 11.75 -39.26 43.00
C PHE A 80 10.63 -39.11 41.95
N SER A 81 9.64 -40.00 41.92
CA SER A 81 8.49 -39.87 41.01
C SER A 81 7.74 -38.55 41.22
N GLN A 82 7.19 -37.99 40.13
CA GLN A 82 6.38 -36.77 40.14
C GLN A 82 5.00 -37.09 40.75
N GLY A 83 4.55 -36.23 41.68
CA GLY A 83 3.19 -36.28 42.23
C GLY A 83 2.22 -35.42 41.43
N ALA A 84 0.93 -35.52 41.74
CA ALA A 84 -0.08 -34.61 41.19
C ALA A 84 0.22 -33.16 41.61
N VAL A 85 -0.02 -32.21 40.70
CA VAL A 85 0.09 -30.78 40.98
C VAL A 85 -1.32 -30.27 41.25
N GLU A 86 -1.49 -29.53 42.34
CA GLU A 86 -2.73 -28.84 42.68
C GLU A 86 -2.54 -27.34 42.47
N THR A 87 -3.52 -26.70 41.85
CA THR A 87 -3.50 -25.25 41.63
C THR A 87 -3.87 -24.54 42.93
N THR A 88 -3.08 -23.54 43.33
CA THR A 88 -3.40 -22.64 44.45
C THR A 88 -3.78 -21.25 43.92
N GLU A 89 -4.37 -20.42 44.78
CA GLU A 89 -4.74 -19.02 44.43
C GLU A 89 -3.58 -18.03 44.65
N ARG A 90 -2.40 -18.49 45.06
CA ARG A 90 -1.26 -17.63 45.38
C ARG A 90 -0.24 -17.63 44.24
N ALA A 91 0.02 -16.46 43.66
CA ALA A 91 0.99 -16.29 42.57
C ALA A 91 2.44 -16.63 42.95
N THR A 92 2.77 -16.64 44.25
CA THR A 92 4.11 -16.97 44.76
C THR A 92 4.31 -18.47 45.03
N ASP A 93 3.26 -19.28 44.90
CA ASP A 93 3.37 -20.74 45.00
C ASP A 93 3.80 -21.32 43.65
N LEU A 94 4.93 -22.02 43.64
CA LEU A 94 5.53 -22.57 42.43
C LEU A 94 5.66 -24.09 42.53
N ALA A 95 5.41 -24.78 41.42
CA ALA A 95 5.67 -26.21 41.29
C ALA A 95 6.52 -26.47 40.05
N ILE A 96 7.58 -27.26 40.18
CA ILE A 96 8.37 -27.73 39.03
C ILE A 96 7.66 -28.96 38.45
N GLN A 97 7.51 -29.03 37.13
CA GLN A 97 7.08 -30.24 36.44
C GLN A 97 8.30 -30.89 35.77
N GLY A 98 8.59 -32.14 36.14
CA GLY A 98 9.79 -32.85 35.70
C GLY A 98 10.93 -32.80 36.72
N ASP A 99 12.16 -33.00 36.24
CA ASP A 99 13.35 -33.05 37.11
C ASP A 99 13.83 -31.65 37.48
N GLY A 100 14.16 -31.44 38.75
CA GLY A 100 14.66 -30.15 39.25
C GLY A 100 14.36 -29.89 40.71
N PHE A 101 15.10 -28.95 41.30
CA PHE A 101 14.93 -28.48 42.67
C PHE A 101 15.04 -26.96 42.72
N PHE A 102 14.32 -26.36 43.65
CA PHE A 102 14.55 -24.97 44.04
C PHE A 102 15.79 -24.89 44.92
N VAL A 103 16.58 -23.83 44.72
CA VAL A 103 17.78 -23.56 45.52
C VAL A 103 17.45 -22.51 46.56
N LEU A 104 17.66 -22.84 47.83
CA LEU A 104 17.51 -21.93 48.96
C LEU A 104 18.88 -21.60 49.54
N SER A 105 19.02 -20.44 50.17
CA SER A 105 20.23 -20.04 50.89
C SER A 105 19.90 -19.64 52.32
N ASP A 106 20.74 -20.07 53.26
CA ASP A 106 20.78 -19.55 54.63
C ASP A 106 21.80 -18.40 54.79
N GLY A 107 22.37 -17.94 53.68
CA GLY A 107 23.43 -16.92 53.61
C GLY A 107 24.85 -17.51 53.61
N THR A 108 25.03 -18.77 54.00
CA THR A 108 26.34 -19.46 54.05
C THR A 108 26.37 -20.71 53.17
N ARG A 109 25.28 -21.48 53.12
CA ARG A 109 25.14 -22.73 52.39
C ARG A 109 23.88 -22.73 51.54
N ARG A 110 23.93 -23.54 50.47
CA ARG A 110 22.79 -23.77 49.58
C ARG A 110 22.07 -25.07 49.97
N TRP A 111 20.75 -24.99 49.98
CA TRP A 111 19.83 -26.09 50.26
C TRP A 111 18.94 -26.33 49.03
N PHE A 112 18.44 -27.55 48.88
CA PHE A 112 17.59 -27.93 47.75
C PHE A 112 16.23 -28.39 48.27
N THR A 113 15.16 -27.86 47.71
CA THR A 113 13.79 -28.25 48.06
C THR A 113 12.95 -28.46 46.81
N ARG A 114 11.93 -29.31 46.94
CA ARG A 114 10.88 -29.47 45.93
C ARG A 114 9.59 -28.73 46.30
N ALA A 115 9.46 -28.30 47.56
CA ALA A 115 8.35 -27.49 48.03
C ALA A 115 8.53 -26.04 47.58
N GLY A 116 7.52 -25.47 46.91
CA GLY A 116 7.59 -24.12 46.37
C GLY A 116 6.54 -23.16 46.96
N ASN A 117 6.16 -23.34 48.22
CA ASN A 117 5.27 -22.43 48.93
C ASN A 117 6.05 -21.22 49.49
N PHE A 118 6.44 -20.30 48.60
CA PHE A 118 7.24 -19.13 48.97
C PHE A 118 6.38 -17.94 49.42
N VAL A 119 6.93 -17.13 50.32
CA VAL A 119 6.29 -15.90 50.82
C VAL A 119 7.27 -14.74 50.69
N LEU A 120 6.76 -13.52 50.50
CA LEU A 120 7.60 -12.33 50.49
C LEU A 120 7.86 -11.86 51.93
N ASP A 121 9.11 -11.51 52.23
CA ASP A 121 9.47 -10.83 53.47
C ASP A 121 9.33 -9.30 53.38
N ALA A 122 9.61 -8.58 54.47
CA ALA A 122 9.50 -7.13 54.53
C ALA A 122 10.50 -6.41 53.61
N GLU A 123 11.60 -7.07 53.27
CA GLU A 123 12.61 -6.59 52.34
C GLU A 123 12.30 -6.97 50.87
N GLY A 124 11.16 -7.61 50.60
CA GLY A 124 10.73 -8.02 49.26
C GLY A 124 11.43 -9.26 48.72
N ARG A 125 12.15 -10.02 49.54
CA ARG A 125 12.77 -11.30 49.16
C ARG A 125 11.78 -12.44 49.24
N LEU A 126 11.91 -13.41 48.32
CA LEU A 126 11.13 -14.65 48.40
C LEU A 126 11.77 -15.62 49.38
N VAL A 127 11.06 -15.93 50.47
CA VAL A 127 11.52 -16.81 51.55
C VAL A 127 10.64 -18.03 51.73
N TYR A 128 11.23 -19.13 52.19
CA TYR A 128 10.51 -20.33 52.57
C TYR A 128 10.01 -20.22 54.02
N PRO A 129 8.69 -20.19 54.28
CA PRO A 129 8.13 -19.72 55.54
C PRO A 129 8.49 -20.56 56.77
N SER A 130 8.79 -21.86 56.61
CA SER A 130 9.12 -22.72 57.74
C SER A 130 10.59 -22.64 58.19
N THR A 131 11.49 -22.17 57.33
CA THR A 131 12.94 -22.09 57.61
C THR A 131 13.49 -20.67 57.58
N GLY A 132 12.81 -19.75 56.89
CA GLY A 132 13.29 -18.40 56.61
C GLY A 132 14.34 -18.32 55.51
N TYR A 133 14.67 -19.43 54.83
CA TYR A 133 15.69 -19.43 53.78
C TYR A 133 15.23 -18.73 52.51
N VAL A 134 16.14 -18.00 51.87
CA VAL A 134 15.85 -17.15 50.71
C VAL A 134 16.00 -17.94 49.42
N LEU A 135 15.00 -17.84 48.54
CA LEU A 135 15.02 -18.41 47.20
C LEU A 135 16.10 -17.74 46.35
N GLN A 136 16.91 -18.58 45.72
CA GLN A 136 18.01 -18.15 44.86
C GLN A 136 17.61 -18.20 43.39
N GLY A 137 18.13 -17.26 42.61
CA GLY A 137 17.98 -17.24 41.16
C GLY A 137 18.85 -16.17 40.52
N LYS A 138 18.51 -15.76 39.31
CA LYS A 138 19.24 -14.72 38.58
C LYS A 138 18.41 -13.45 38.58
N MET A 139 19.00 -12.35 39.04
CA MET A 139 18.37 -11.03 39.00
C MET A 139 18.50 -10.41 37.60
N ALA A 140 17.50 -9.63 37.21
CA ALA A 140 17.57 -8.78 36.03
C ALA A 140 18.56 -7.63 36.27
N ASP A 141 19.22 -7.17 35.21
CA ASP A 141 20.07 -5.99 35.25
C ASP A 141 19.24 -4.68 35.25
N LYS A 142 19.92 -3.53 35.20
CA LYS A 142 19.29 -2.20 35.16
C LYS A 142 18.37 -2.03 33.95
N ASP A 143 18.57 -2.81 32.89
CA ASP A 143 17.83 -2.73 31.64
C ASP A 143 16.70 -3.79 31.59
N GLY A 144 16.49 -4.53 32.67
CA GLY A 144 15.44 -5.55 32.79
C GLY A 144 15.82 -6.90 32.18
N GLU A 145 17.07 -7.10 31.72
CA GLU A 145 17.51 -8.33 31.09
C GLU A 145 18.13 -9.32 32.09
N ILE A 146 17.74 -10.60 32.00
CA ILE A 146 18.36 -11.68 32.77
C ILE A 146 19.46 -12.33 31.92
N ARG A 147 20.71 -11.91 32.11
CA ARG A 147 21.84 -12.44 31.36
C ARG A 147 22.11 -13.91 31.71
N SER A 148 22.35 -14.75 30.69
CA SER A 148 22.61 -16.20 30.88
C SER A 148 23.81 -16.48 31.80
N GLY A 149 24.82 -15.61 31.81
CA GLY A 149 26.01 -15.70 32.69
C GLY A 149 25.85 -15.06 34.08
N ALA A 150 24.68 -14.52 34.45
CA ALA A 150 24.50 -13.86 35.73
C ALA A 150 24.71 -14.83 36.91
N PRO A 151 25.39 -14.40 37.98
CA PRO A 151 25.57 -15.22 39.17
C PRO A 151 24.22 -15.48 39.84
N VAL A 152 24.11 -16.65 40.48
CA VAL A 152 22.95 -16.99 41.30
C VAL A 152 23.03 -16.21 42.61
N ALA A 153 22.00 -15.40 42.90
CA ALA A 153 21.86 -14.54 44.06
C ALA A 153 20.43 -14.61 44.63
N ASP A 154 20.20 -13.96 45.76
CA ASP A 154 18.88 -13.84 46.40
C ASP A 154 17.87 -13.16 45.45
N ILE A 155 16.69 -13.78 45.27
CA ILE A 155 15.59 -13.15 44.53
C ILE A 155 14.95 -12.08 45.41
N MET A 156 15.05 -10.83 44.95
CA MET A 156 14.50 -9.66 45.63
C MET A 156 13.58 -8.90 44.68
N LEU A 157 12.33 -8.70 45.07
CA LEU A 157 11.35 -7.88 44.37
C LEU A 157 11.33 -6.49 45.02
N PRO A 158 11.87 -5.45 44.37
CA PRO A 158 11.94 -4.12 44.95
C PRO A 158 10.58 -3.40 44.87
N PHE A 159 9.67 -3.70 45.79
CA PHE A 159 8.41 -2.96 45.92
C PHE A 159 8.67 -1.48 46.28
N GLY A 160 7.91 -0.56 45.67
CA GLY A 160 8.04 0.87 45.95
C GLY A 160 9.23 1.57 45.27
N ARG A 161 9.97 0.90 44.38
CA ARG A 161 10.89 1.61 43.47
C ARG A 161 10.12 2.23 42.32
N LYS A 162 10.51 3.46 41.98
CA LYS A 162 9.99 4.19 40.82
C LYS A 162 10.85 3.82 39.61
N ASP A 163 10.20 3.37 38.55
CA ASP A 163 10.85 3.25 37.25
C ASP A 163 10.87 4.65 36.63
N PRO A 164 12.05 5.24 36.34
CA PRO A 164 12.11 6.57 35.77
C PRO A 164 11.45 6.59 34.39
N ALA A 165 10.88 7.73 34.03
CA ALA A 165 10.37 7.90 32.67
C ALA A 165 11.48 7.74 31.64
N LYS A 166 11.13 7.17 30.49
CA LYS A 166 12.03 7.03 29.34
C LYS A 166 11.47 7.85 28.18
N ALA A 167 12.27 8.80 27.71
CA ALA A 167 11.93 9.59 26.54
C ALA A 167 11.80 8.70 25.29
N THR A 168 10.82 9.00 24.44
CA THR A 168 10.63 8.30 23.16
C THR A 168 11.75 8.69 22.18
N THR A 169 12.36 7.70 21.53
CA THR A 169 13.41 7.88 20.52
C THR A 169 13.00 7.34 19.15
N LEU A 170 11.98 6.48 19.09
CA LEU A 170 11.54 5.83 17.86
C LEU A 170 10.01 5.77 17.78
N ILE A 171 9.47 6.09 16.60
CA ILE A 171 8.06 5.83 16.22
C ILE A 171 8.07 4.97 14.95
N ARG A 172 7.25 3.91 14.93
CA ARG A 172 6.98 3.11 13.73
C ARG A 172 5.53 3.22 13.28
N TYR A 173 5.36 3.62 12.02
CA TYR A 173 4.05 3.72 11.39
C TYR A 173 3.73 2.45 10.60
N GLN A 174 2.50 1.94 10.78
CA GLN A 174 1.94 0.84 10.00
C GLN A 174 0.55 1.25 9.49
N CYS A 175 0.45 1.51 8.20
CA CYS A 175 -0.80 1.93 7.59
C CYS A 175 -0.89 1.48 6.14
N ASN A 176 -2.12 1.36 5.65
CA ASN A 176 -2.37 1.36 4.21
C ASN A 176 -2.75 2.79 3.78
N LEU A 177 -2.19 3.25 2.66
CA LEU A 177 -2.60 4.47 1.97
C LEU A 177 -3.32 4.09 0.67
N ASN A 178 -4.52 4.62 0.46
CA ASN A 178 -5.36 4.21 -0.67
C ASN A 178 -4.74 4.57 -2.03
N ALA A 179 -4.49 3.58 -2.89
CA ALA A 179 -3.93 3.83 -4.21
C ALA A 179 -4.80 4.75 -5.11
N ASP A 180 -6.13 4.70 -4.98
CA ASP A 180 -7.08 5.38 -5.89
C ASP A 180 -7.43 6.82 -5.45
N SER A 181 -6.54 7.44 -4.69
CA SER A 181 -6.75 8.75 -4.10
C SER A 181 -6.03 9.88 -4.84
N ASP A 182 -5.67 9.66 -6.10
CA ASP A 182 -5.07 10.67 -6.96
C ASP A 182 -5.99 11.89 -7.09
N ALA A 183 -5.38 13.07 -7.08
CA ALA A 183 -6.09 14.30 -7.43
C ALA A 183 -6.44 14.25 -8.92
N LYS A 184 -7.64 14.74 -9.28
CA LYS A 184 -8.08 14.82 -10.68
C LYS A 184 -8.52 16.23 -11.02
N GLN A 185 -8.07 16.71 -12.17
CA GLN A 185 -8.64 17.89 -12.81
C GLN A 185 -10.02 17.55 -13.36
N LYS A 186 -10.93 18.53 -13.31
CA LYS A 186 -12.25 18.36 -13.91
C LYS A 186 -12.15 18.57 -15.42
N VAL A 187 -12.75 17.67 -16.20
CA VAL A 187 -12.72 17.74 -17.67
C VAL A 187 -14.13 17.68 -18.25
N TRP A 188 -14.49 18.72 -19.00
CA TRP A 188 -15.71 18.76 -19.80
C TRP A 188 -15.38 18.58 -21.26
N SER A 189 -16.09 17.68 -21.92
CA SER A 189 -16.00 17.49 -23.37
C SER A 189 -17.33 17.79 -24.00
N MET A 190 -17.31 18.40 -25.18
CA MET A 190 -18.48 18.52 -26.04
C MET A 190 -19.04 17.12 -26.37
N ASN A 191 -20.37 17.00 -26.43
CA ASN A 191 -21.06 15.72 -26.60
C ASN A 191 -20.86 15.12 -28.00
N ARG A 192 -20.64 15.97 -28.99
CA ARG A 192 -20.41 15.62 -30.39
C ARG A 192 -19.28 16.50 -30.91
N PRO A 193 -18.45 16.05 -31.87
CA PRO A 193 -17.48 16.91 -32.52
C PRO A 193 -18.18 17.88 -33.48
N PHE A 194 -17.53 19.01 -33.76
CA PHE A 194 -17.80 19.82 -34.93
C PHE A 194 -17.20 19.15 -36.17
N THR A 195 -17.97 19.19 -37.25
CA THR A 195 -17.59 18.55 -38.51
C THR A 195 -17.59 19.57 -39.63
N SER A 196 -16.71 19.37 -40.60
CA SER A 196 -16.59 20.15 -41.82
C SER A 196 -16.54 19.17 -43.00
N TRP A 197 -16.48 19.69 -44.24
CA TRP A 197 -16.19 18.84 -45.38
C TRP A 197 -14.74 18.37 -45.28
N ALA A 198 -14.52 17.05 -45.27
CA ALA A 198 -13.17 16.50 -45.36
C ALA A 198 -12.54 16.96 -46.67
N ARG A 199 -11.40 17.64 -46.56
CA ARG A 199 -10.79 18.38 -47.65
C ARG A 199 -9.28 18.22 -47.67
N VAL A 200 -8.75 17.84 -48.83
CA VAL A 200 -7.32 17.86 -49.12
C VAL A 200 -7.05 18.91 -50.19
N THR A 201 -6.18 19.88 -49.88
CA THR A 201 -5.84 21.00 -50.78
C THR A 201 -4.35 20.96 -51.11
N GLY A 202 -4.02 21.06 -52.40
CA GLY A 202 -2.62 21.25 -52.83
C GLY A 202 -2.09 22.64 -52.51
N SER A 203 -0.79 22.88 -52.62
CA SER A 203 -0.29 24.24 -52.47
C SER A 203 -0.65 25.14 -53.66
N ARG A 204 -0.62 26.46 -53.47
CA ARG A 204 -0.63 27.43 -54.58
C ARG A 204 0.54 27.10 -55.52
N GLU A 205 0.24 27.03 -56.82
CA GLU A 205 1.05 26.40 -57.88
C GLU A 205 0.91 24.87 -57.89
N PRO A 206 -0.22 24.30 -58.36
CA PRO A 206 -0.15 22.93 -58.88
C PRO A 206 0.99 22.90 -59.89
N GLY A 207 1.95 21.99 -59.72
CA GLY A 207 2.99 21.75 -60.71
C GLY A 207 2.40 21.54 -62.11
N SER A 208 3.22 21.72 -63.15
CA SER A 208 2.91 21.54 -64.58
C SER A 208 1.42 21.40 -64.94
N LEU A 209 0.79 22.48 -65.41
CA LEU A 209 -0.54 22.47 -66.04
C LEU A 209 -0.58 21.69 -67.39
N THR A 210 0.47 20.95 -67.72
CA THR A 210 0.55 20.08 -68.89
C THR A 210 0.70 18.63 -68.43
N ILE A 211 -0.32 17.82 -68.73
CA ILE A 211 -0.31 16.37 -68.57
C ILE A 211 0.10 15.77 -69.92
N THR A 212 1.25 15.09 -69.97
CA THR A 212 1.86 14.65 -71.24
C THR A 212 1.14 13.42 -71.81
N SER A 213 0.88 13.40 -73.12
CA SER A 213 0.21 12.26 -73.78
C SER A 213 1.06 10.99 -73.77
N GLY A 214 0.49 9.89 -73.28
CA GLY A 214 1.13 8.56 -73.24
C GLY A 214 1.37 8.01 -71.83
N THR A 215 1.24 8.85 -70.81
CA THR A 215 1.31 8.53 -69.37
C THR A 215 0.25 9.35 -68.64
N ASN A 216 -1.03 9.08 -68.87
CA ASN A 216 -2.08 9.77 -68.12
C ASN A 216 -1.79 9.67 -66.61
N ASP A 217 -1.98 10.77 -65.89
CA ASP A 217 -1.74 10.79 -64.45
C ASP A 217 -2.89 10.09 -63.73
N GLN A 218 -2.52 9.24 -62.78
CA GLN A 218 -3.46 8.52 -61.95
C GLN A 218 -3.41 9.05 -60.53
N LEU A 219 -4.60 9.29 -59.97
CA LEU A 219 -4.83 9.63 -58.58
C LEU A 219 -5.69 8.53 -57.97
N LYS A 220 -5.35 8.08 -56.77
CA LYS A 220 -6.19 7.17 -55.99
C LYS A 220 -6.88 7.96 -54.89
N ILE A 221 -8.20 7.84 -54.80
CA ILE A 221 -9.01 8.49 -53.77
C ILE A 221 -9.65 7.41 -52.92
N SER A 222 -9.38 7.42 -51.62
CA SER A 222 -10.12 6.65 -50.63
C SER A 222 -11.12 7.56 -49.92
N LEU A 223 -12.32 7.04 -49.69
CA LEU A 223 -13.39 7.70 -48.96
C LEU A 223 -13.74 6.86 -47.74
N ASP A 224 -13.89 7.49 -46.58
CA ASP A 224 -14.45 6.88 -45.36
C ASP A 224 -13.73 5.59 -44.95
N GLY A 225 -12.41 5.53 -45.16
CA GLY A 225 -11.58 4.34 -44.92
C GLY A 225 -11.84 3.15 -45.87
N GLY A 226 -12.54 3.41 -46.98
CA GLY A 226 -12.91 2.44 -48.00
C GLY A 226 -11.76 2.00 -48.92
N THR A 227 -12.10 1.29 -50.01
CA THR A 227 -11.10 0.86 -51.00
C THR A 227 -10.77 2.00 -51.94
N ALA A 228 -9.50 2.38 -52.03
CA ALA A 228 -9.04 3.45 -52.90
C ALA A 228 -9.41 3.22 -54.38
N ARG A 229 -10.02 4.24 -54.99
CA ARG A 229 -10.50 4.27 -56.38
C ARG A 229 -9.52 5.03 -57.24
N THR A 230 -9.12 4.46 -58.37
CA THR A 230 -8.17 5.12 -59.29
C THR A 230 -8.93 5.94 -60.33
N ILE A 231 -8.75 7.26 -60.31
CA ILE A 231 -9.16 8.14 -61.40
C ILE A 231 -7.96 8.42 -62.31
N THR A 232 -8.23 8.63 -63.60
CA THR A 232 -7.19 8.91 -64.61
C THR A 232 -7.50 10.25 -65.26
N ILE A 233 -6.61 11.21 -65.12
CA ILE A 233 -6.77 12.54 -65.72
C ILE A 233 -6.30 12.46 -67.17
N ALA A 234 -7.10 13.01 -68.10
CA ALA A 234 -6.75 12.98 -69.51
C ALA A 234 -5.45 13.75 -69.78
N ALA A 235 -4.64 13.26 -70.73
CA ALA A 235 -3.49 14.04 -71.18
C ALA A 235 -3.93 15.27 -71.97
N GLY A 236 -3.35 16.42 -71.66
CA GLY A 236 -3.72 17.71 -72.22
C GLY A 236 -2.88 18.85 -71.66
N THR A 237 -2.99 20.02 -72.27
CA THR A 237 -2.50 21.27 -71.71
C THR A 237 -3.71 22.03 -71.20
N TYR A 238 -3.73 22.28 -69.89
CA TYR A 238 -4.78 23.02 -69.20
C TYR A 238 -4.35 24.48 -69.13
N ALA A 239 -5.21 25.40 -69.55
CA ALA A 239 -4.93 26.82 -69.59
C ALA A 239 -4.83 27.42 -68.17
N ASP A 240 -5.61 26.87 -67.24
CA ASP A 240 -5.68 27.29 -65.84
C ASP A 240 -6.09 26.12 -64.93
N VAL A 241 -6.16 26.41 -63.62
CA VAL A 241 -6.56 25.44 -62.61
C VAL A 241 -8.03 25.03 -62.75
N ASP A 242 -8.88 25.91 -63.29
CA ASP A 242 -10.31 25.61 -63.47
C ASP A 242 -10.51 24.55 -64.55
N GLU A 243 -9.80 24.64 -65.68
CA GLU A 243 -9.85 23.62 -66.75
C GLU A 243 -9.31 22.26 -66.26
N LEU A 244 -8.30 22.27 -65.37
CA LEU A 244 -7.79 21.05 -64.73
C LEU A 244 -8.79 20.46 -63.73
N VAL A 245 -9.44 21.30 -62.92
CA VAL A 245 -10.50 20.89 -61.98
C VAL A 245 -11.68 20.28 -62.73
N ASP A 246 -12.10 20.87 -63.86
CA ASP A 246 -13.16 20.32 -64.70
C ASP A 246 -12.79 18.91 -65.22
N ALA A 247 -11.56 18.71 -65.70
CA ALA A 247 -11.11 17.39 -66.14
C ALA A 247 -11.00 16.37 -64.99
N ILE A 248 -10.65 16.81 -63.78
CA ILE A 248 -10.65 15.97 -62.58
C ILE A 248 -12.09 15.58 -62.21
N ASN A 249 -13.03 16.54 -62.22
CA ASN A 249 -14.44 16.28 -61.93
C ASN A 249 -15.09 15.35 -62.97
N ASP A 250 -14.75 15.48 -64.26
CA ASP A 250 -15.17 14.53 -65.30
C ASP A 250 -14.67 13.11 -65.02
N ALA A 251 -13.41 12.98 -64.55
CA ALA A 251 -12.84 11.69 -64.19
C ALA A 251 -13.47 11.10 -62.91
N ILE A 252 -13.82 11.94 -61.93
CA ILE A 252 -14.56 11.56 -60.72
C ILE A 252 -15.98 11.09 -61.09
N ALA A 253 -16.68 11.84 -61.93
CA ALA A 253 -18.05 11.54 -62.36
C ALA A 253 -18.15 10.22 -63.16
N ALA A 254 -17.06 9.79 -63.79
CA ALA A 254 -16.96 8.50 -64.48
C ALA A 254 -16.83 7.30 -63.52
N ASP A 255 -16.43 7.49 -62.25
CA ASP A 255 -16.34 6.43 -61.25
C ASP A 255 -17.67 6.28 -60.49
N SER A 256 -18.20 5.06 -60.42
CA SER A 256 -19.51 4.80 -59.81
C SER A 256 -19.57 4.98 -58.30
N VAL A 257 -18.43 5.08 -57.61
CA VAL A 257 -18.35 5.25 -56.15
C VAL A 257 -18.03 6.70 -55.79
N LEU A 258 -17.16 7.38 -56.56
CA LEU A 258 -16.79 8.77 -56.28
C LEU A 258 -17.79 9.79 -56.84
N ASN A 259 -18.57 9.42 -57.86
CA ASN A 259 -19.52 10.33 -58.50
C ASN A 259 -20.60 10.80 -57.53
N GLY A 260 -20.62 12.11 -57.27
CA GLY A 260 -21.54 12.74 -56.32
C GLY A 260 -21.06 12.74 -54.87
N GLU A 261 -19.98 12.03 -54.56
CA GLU A 261 -19.41 11.89 -53.21
C GLU A 261 -18.15 12.74 -53.02
N VAL A 262 -17.38 12.98 -54.09
CA VAL A 262 -16.19 13.86 -54.09
C VAL A 262 -16.35 14.95 -55.12
N VAL A 263 -15.94 16.16 -54.76
CA VAL A 263 -15.89 17.30 -55.66
C VAL A 263 -14.49 17.89 -55.63
N ALA A 264 -13.91 18.11 -56.82
CA ALA A 264 -12.73 18.92 -56.97
C ALA A 264 -13.14 20.39 -57.22
N GLU A 265 -12.46 21.33 -56.58
CA GLU A 265 -12.68 22.76 -56.77
C GLU A 265 -11.37 23.56 -56.76
N ASN A 266 -11.37 24.70 -57.42
CA ASN A 266 -10.26 25.64 -57.38
C ASN A 266 -10.39 26.54 -56.15
N ARG A 267 -9.56 26.29 -55.12
CA ARG A 267 -9.52 27.11 -53.91
C ARG A 267 -8.30 28.01 -53.95
N GLY A 268 -8.49 29.25 -54.36
CA GLY A 268 -7.45 30.28 -54.29
C GLY A 268 -6.21 30.00 -55.16
N GLY A 269 -6.38 29.27 -56.27
CA GLY A 269 -5.30 28.90 -57.21
C GLY A 269 -4.68 27.53 -56.97
N ALA A 270 -5.30 26.69 -56.14
CA ALA A 270 -4.89 25.31 -55.89
C ALA A 270 -6.07 24.35 -56.10
N VAL A 271 -5.77 23.13 -56.52
CA VAL A 271 -6.78 22.05 -56.61
C VAL A 271 -7.08 21.54 -55.21
N SER A 272 -8.36 21.57 -54.84
CA SER A 272 -8.87 21.03 -53.59
C SER A 272 -9.87 19.93 -53.88
N PHE A 273 -9.72 18.78 -53.23
CA PHE A 273 -10.71 17.72 -53.20
C PHE A 273 -11.47 17.81 -51.89
N ARG A 274 -12.80 17.75 -51.94
CA ARG A 274 -13.64 17.68 -50.75
C ARG A 274 -14.74 16.64 -50.89
N THR A 275 -15.19 16.10 -49.77
CA THR A 275 -16.40 15.27 -49.73
C THR A 275 -17.65 16.12 -49.99
N ALA A 276 -18.68 15.50 -50.57
CA ALA A 276 -19.99 16.11 -50.76
C ALA A 276 -20.79 16.13 -49.44
N ASP A 277 -20.66 15.06 -48.66
CA ASP A 277 -21.23 14.93 -47.34
C ASP A 277 -20.29 15.46 -46.25
N THR A 278 -20.88 15.86 -45.13
CA THR A 278 -20.21 16.28 -43.90
C THR A 278 -20.58 15.32 -42.77
N GLY A 279 -19.71 15.19 -41.78
CA GLY A 279 -19.98 14.39 -40.59
C GLY A 279 -18.78 13.57 -40.13
N GLU A 280 -18.99 12.84 -39.02
CA GLU A 280 -17.93 12.06 -38.34
C GLU A 280 -17.35 10.92 -39.20
N ASP A 281 -18.09 10.46 -40.21
CA ASP A 281 -17.66 9.39 -41.11
C ASP A 281 -16.95 9.94 -42.36
N ALA A 282 -17.13 11.22 -42.69
CA ALA A 282 -16.61 11.83 -43.92
C ALA A 282 -15.09 11.95 -43.82
N SER A 283 -14.36 11.13 -44.56
CA SER A 283 -12.91 11.24 -44.69
C SER A 283 -12.46 11.04 -46.12
N ILE A 284 -11.40 11.75 -46.51
CA ILE A 284 -10.78 11.62 -47.81
C ILE A 284 -9.29 11.39 -47.63
N GLU A 285 -8.75 10.39 -48.32
CA GLU A 285 -7.32 10.14 -48.41
C GLU A 285 -6.93 10.08 -49.89
N LEU A 286 -5.88 10.82 -50.23
CA LEU A 286 -5.35 10.88 -51.58
C LEU A 286 -4.03 10.11 -51.63
N LEU A 287 -3.98 9.11 -52.50
CA LEU A 287 -2.84 8.20 -52.69
C LEU A 287 -2.28 8.32 -54.10
N GLU A 288 -0.98 8.11 -54.23
CA GLU A 288 -0.31 8.21 -55.52
C GLU A 288 -0.71 7.05 -56.44
N GLY A 289 -1.12 7.40 -57.67
CA GLY A 289 -1.33 6.45 -58.75
C GLY A 289 -0.13 6.40 -59.70
N ASN A 290 0.16 7.51 -60.37
CA ASN A 290 1.29 7.68 -61.29
C ASN A 290 1.61 9.17 -61.45
N GLY A 291 2.29 9.81 -60.50
CA GLY A 291 2.73 11.21 -60.59
C GLY A 291 1.64 12.29 -60.46
N GLY A 292 0.36 11.92 -60.45
CA GLY A 292 -0.76 12.86 -60.38
C GLY A 292 -0.76 13.77 -59.14
N LEU A 293 -0.41 13.23 -57.97
CA LEU A 293 -0.34 14.02 -56.73
C LEU A 293 0.83 15.01 -56.71
N ALA A 294 1.97 14.62 -57.27
CA ALA A 294 3.13 15.49 -57.39
C ALA A 294 2.82 16.71 -58.29
N ASN A 295 2.03 16.52 -59.35
CA ASN A 295 1.56 17.61 -60.21
C ASN A 295 0.52 18.50 -59.53
N LEU A 296 -0.24 18.00 -58.56
CA LEU A 296 -1.18 18.81 -57.76
C LEU A 296 -0.53 19.44 -56.51
N ASN A 297 0.76 19.16 -56.30
CA ASN A 297 1.50 19.48 -55.08
C ASN A 297 0.76 19.09 -53.79
N ILE A 298 0.24 17.86 -53.79
CA ILE A 298 -0.38 17.20 -52.65
C ILE A 298 0.55 16.07 -52.21
N ALA A 299 0.76 15.91 -50.90
CA ALA A 299 1.55 14.80 -50.38
C ALA A 299 0.85 13.46 -50.61
N ASP A 300 1.62 12.41 -50.91
CA ASP A 300 1.09 11.05 -50.95
C ASP A 300 0.60 10.62 -49.55
N GLY A 301 -0.63 10.13 -49.47
CA GLY A 301 -1.32 9.83 -48.22
C GLY A 301 -1.89 11.06 -47.51
N ALA A 302 -1.98 12.22 -48.18
CA ALA A 302 -2.66 13.38 -47.61
C ALA A 302 -4.12 13.04 -47.34
N SER A 303 -4.55 13.24 -46.09
CA SER A 303 -5.89 12.89 -45.64
C SER A 303 -6.50 13.99 -44.78
N ASP A 304 -7.82 14.06 -44.80
CA ASP A 304 -8.62 14.83 -43.86
C ASP A 304 -9.80 13.97 -43.39
N THR A 305 -10.13 14.06 -42.12
CA THR A 305 -11.22 13.32 -41.47
C THR A 305 -12.50 14.14 -41.32
N GLY A 306 -12.55 15.37 -41.87
CA GLY A 306 -13.74 16.22 -41.80
C GLY A 306 -14.09 16.63 -40.37
N LEU A 307 -13.14 16.51 -39.44
CA LEU A 307 -13.27 16.99 -38.07
C LEU A 307 -12.70 18.39 -38.02
N ALA A 308 -13.42 19.31 -37.40
CA ALA A 308 -12.93 20.68 -37.27
C ALA A 308 -11.67 20.75 -36.40
N ASP A 309 -10.74 21.59 -36.83
CA ASP A 309 -9.52 21.97 -36.10
C ASP A 309 -9.56 23.46 -35.72
N GLU A 310 -8.46 23.98 -35.18
CA GLU A 310 -8.35 25.39 -34.78
C GLU A 310 -8.45 26.36 -35.96
N ASP A 311 -8.00 25.96 -37.14
CA ASP A 311 -7.97 26.79 -38.35
C ASP A 311 -9.32 26.77 -39.12
N THR A 312 -10.19 25.81 -38.81
CA THR A 312 -11.48 25.63 -39.47
C THR A 312 -12.37 26.87 -39.27
N PRO A 313 -12.82 27.55 -40.35
CA PRO A 313 -13.76 28.67 -40.24
C PRO A 313 -15.11 28.21 -39.69
N ILE A 314 -15.73 29.00 -38.81
CA ILE A 314 -17.03 28.64 -38.20
C ILE A 314 -18.13 28.50 -39.26
N ASN A 315 -18.09 29.30 -40.34
CA ASN A 315 -19.05 29.20 -41.45
C ASN A 315 -18.81 27.98 -42.37
N GLU A 316 -17.69 27.28 -42.23
CA GLU A 316 -17.43 26.02 -42.94
C GLU A 316 -17.84 24.79 -42.13
N LEU A 317 -18.41 24.99 -40.93
CA LEU A 317 -18.94 23.92 -40.09
C LEU A 317 -20.29 23.42 -40.61
N ALA A 318 -20.47 22.10 -40.58
CA ALA A 318 -21.71 21.42 -40.95
C ALA A 318 -22.89 21.80 -40.05
N GLU A 319 -22.60 22.30 -38.85
CA GLU A 319 -23.60 22.73 -37.88
C GLU A 319 -24.22 24.10 -38.21
N GLY A 320 -23.67 24.80 -39.20
CA GLY A 320 -24.19 26.04 -39.76
C GLY A 320 -25.20 25.78 -40.88
N SER A 321 -26.40 26.37 -40.77
CA SER A 321 -27.39 26.33 -41.88
C SER A 321 -27.47 27.64 -42.66
N VAL A 322 -27.04 28.74 -42.03
CA VAL A 322 -26.94 30.08 -42.60
C VAL A 322 -25.66 30.69 -42.04
N ASP A 323 -24.79 31.15 -42.93
CA ASP A 323 -23.52 31.78 -42.57
C ASP A 323 -23.69 32.89 -41.53
N LEU A 324 -22.84 32.88 -40.50
CA LEU A 324 -22.72 33.97 -39.56
C LEU A 324 -22.17 35.20 -40.27
N VAL A 325 -22.69 36.37 -39.89
CA VAL A 325 -22.23 37.68 -40.37
C VAL A 325 -21.58 38.46 -39.23
N ASP A 326 -20.78 39.46 -39.59
CA ASP A 326 -20.11 40.36 -38.65
C ASP A 326 -21.11 40.91 -37.61
N GLY A 327 -20.82 40.70 -36.33
CA GLY A 327 -21.68 41.05 -35.20
C GLY A 327 -22.63 39.97 -34.69
N ASP A 328 -22.73 38.79 -35.33
CA ASP A 328 -23.48 37.65 -34.80
C ASP A 328 -22.81 37.10 -33.52
N GLN A 329 -23.59 36.64 -32.55
CA GLN A 329 -23.09 36.35 -31.19
C GLN A 329 -23.32 34.92 -30.72
N ILE A 330 -22.33 34.36 -30.01
CA ILE A 330 -22.43 33.11 -29.28
C ILE A 330 -22.23 33.40 -27.78
N ASN A 331 -23.24 33.10 -26.98
CA ASN A 331 -23.16 33.25 -25.53
C ASN A 331 -22.39 32.09 -24.91
N ILE A 332 -21.38 32.43 -24.13
CA ILE A 332 -20.58 31.52 -23.31
C ILE A 332 -21.02 31.72 -21.87
N SER A 333 -21.59 30.68 -21.27
CA SER A 333 -22.10 30.74 -19.90
C SER A 333 -21.66 29.53 -19.11
N GLY A 334 -21.52 29.67 -17.80
CA GLY A 334 -21.03 28.59 -16.96
C GLY A 334 -20.62 29.04 -15.58
N THR A 335 -19.74 28.26 -14.97
CA THR A 335 -19.13 28.55 -13.67
C THR A 335 -17.65 28.21 -13.73
N ASN A 336 -16.83 28.99 -13.01
CA ASN A 336 -15.41 28.71 -12.77
C ASN A 336 -15.24 27.59 -11.71
N PRO A 337 -14.01 27.09 -11.49
CA PRO A 337 -13.74 26.09 -10.47
C PRO A 337 -14.22 26.50 -9.06
N ASP A 338 -14.11 27.79 -8.72
CA ASP A 338 -14.56 28.38 -7.45
C ASP A 338 -16.09 28.57 -7.33
N GLY A 339 -16.85 28.28 -8.40
CA GLY A 339 -18.29 28.47 -8.47
C GLY A 339 -18.74 29.88 -8.85
N SER A 340 -17.82 30.81 -9.11
CA SER A 340 -18.18 32.12 -9.67
C SER A 340 -18.79 31.97 -11.06
N VAL A 341 -19.81 32.77 -11.35
CA VAL A 341 -20.55 32.67 -12.62
C VAL A 341 -19.75 33.28 -13.75
N VAL A 342 -19.62 32.55 -14.84
CA VAL A 342 -19.04 33.01 -16.10
C VAL A 342 -20.16 33.37 -17.05
N SER A 343 -20.11 34.57 -17.60
CA SER A 343 -20.99 35.04 -18.67
C SER A 343 -20.17 35.92 -19.60
N SER A 344 -19.89 35.41 -20.79
CA SER A 344 -19.15 36.10 -21.84
C SER A 344 -19.86 35.88 -23.17
N THR A 345 -19.48 36.66 -24.17
CA THR A 345 -20.05 36.55 -25.52
C THR A 345 -18.90 36.57 -26.51
N PHE A 346 -18.90 35.61 -27.42
CA PHE A 346 -18.09 35.62 -28.63
C PHE A 346 -18.88 36.36 -29.72
N THR A 347 -18.26 37.36 -30.35
CA THR A 347 -18.83 38.12 -31.45
C THR A 347 -18.09 37.76 -32.74
N TYR A 348 -18.83 37.14 -33.67
CA TYR A 348 -18.30 36.70 -34.95
C TYR A 348 -17.92 37.91 -35.81
N GLY A 349 -16.70 37.92 -36.31
CA GLY A 349 -16.20 39.03 -37.13
C GLY A 349 -14.68 39.10 -37.12
N ALA A 350 -14.07 39.35 -38.28
CA ALA A 350 -12.60 39.43 -38.40
C ALA A 350 -12.02 40.65 -37.65
N ALA A 351 -12.83 41.67 -37.37
CA ALA A 351 -12.46 42.83 -36.57
C ALA A 351 -12.91 42.72 -35.10
N ASP A 352 -13.67 41.67 -34.76
CA ASP A 352 -14.24 41.42 -33.43
C ASP A 352 -13.44 40.31 -32.71
N ASP A 353 -14.09 39.19 -32.36
CA ASP A 353 -13.45 38.08 -31.64
C ASP A 353 -12.87 37.01 -32.57
N GLY A 354 -13.07 37.11 -33.89
CA GLY A 354 -12.53 36.19 -34.89
C GLY A 354 -13.59 35.46 -35.71
N THR A 355 -13.14 34.51 -36.54
CA THR A 355 -14.00 33.77 -37.49
C THR A 355 -13.78 32.26 -37.49
N THR A 356 -12.79 31.75 -36.75
CA THR A 356 -12.39 30.34 -36.73
C THR A 356 -12.83 29.65 -35.44
N VAL A 357 -12.82 28.32 -35.43
CA VAL A 357 -13.07 27.55 -34.20
C VAL A 357 -11.99 27.79 -33.17
N GLY A 358 -10.72 28.00 -33.58
CA GLY A 358 -9.63 28.39 -32.69
C GLY A 358 -9.94 29.71 -31.96
N ASP A 359 -10.42 30.72 -32.67
CA ASP A 359 -10.83 32.00 -32.06
C ASP A 359 -11.93 31.82 -30.99
N LEU A 360 -12.91 30.96 -31.26
CA LEU A 360 -13.96 30.63 -30.30
C LEU A 360 -13.40 29.91 -29.06
N VAL A 361 -12.49 28.93 -29.26
CA VAL A 361 -11.83 28.21 -28.16
C VAL A 361 -10.99 29.15 -27.32
N ASP A 362 -10.24 30.07 -27.94
CA ASP A 362 -9.46 31.10 -27.25
C ASP A 362 -10.36 32.04 -26.44
N LYS A 363 -11.50 32.45 -27.02
CA LYS A 363 -12.48 33.28 -26.29
C LYS A 363 -13.07 32.55 -25.09
N ILE A 364 -13.30 31.24 -25.20
CA ILE A 364 -13.73 30.40 -24.09
C ILE A 364 -12.62 30.34 -23.03
N SER A 365 -11.37 30.03 -23.39
CA SER A 365 -10.23 30.02 -22.47
C SER A 365 -10.03 31.36 -21.75
N GLN A 366 -10.27 32.49 -22.42
CA GLN A 366 -10.19 33.82 -21.80
C GLN A 366 -11.37 34.13 -20.86
N ALA A 367 -12.54 33.53 -21.10
CA ALA A 367 -13.74 33.79 -20.31
C ALA A 367 -13.71 33.07 -18.95
N PHE A 368 -13.08 31.89 -18.89
CA PHE A 368 -12.93 31.11 -17.66
C PHE A 368 -11.58 31.40 -16.99
N THR A 369 -11.55 31.47 -15.66
CA THR A 369 -10.32 31.62 -14.88
C THR A 369 -9.94 30.31 -14.23
N GLY A 370 -8.70 29.84 -14.43
CA GLY A 370 -8.24 28.54 -13.91
C GLY A 370 -8.72 27.35 -14.73
N VAL A 371 -9.08 27.56 -16.01
CA VAL A 371 -9.54 26.53 -16.94
C VAL A 371 -8.94 26.81 -18.31
N THR A 372 -8.42 25.77 -18.95
CA THR A 372 -7.90 25.82 -20.30
C THR A 372 -8.86 25.10 -21.25
N ALA A 373 -9.31 25.76 -22.32
CA ALA A 373 -10.07 25.14 -23.40
C ALA A 373 -9.14 24.79 -24.57
N SER A 374 -9.43 23.67 -25.23
CA SER A 374 -8.72 23.17 -26.41
C SER A 374 -9.71 22.50 -27.36
N ILE A 375 -9.32 22.29 -28.61
CA ILE A 375 -10.05 21.44 -29.55
C ILE A 375 -9.27 20.15 -29.79
N ASN A 376 -9.93 19.00 -29.59
CA ASN A 376 -9.35 17.67 -29.85
C ASN A 376 -10.38 16.85 -30.62
N ASP A 377 -10.01 16.33 -31.79
CA ASP A 377 -10.88 15.54 -32.66
C ASP A 377 -12.25 16.20 -32.91
N GLY A 378 -12.26 17.50 -33.25
CA GLY A 378 -13.49 18.29 -33.45
C GLY A 378 -14.25 18.65 -32.18
N LYS A 379 -13.85 18.19 -31.00
CA LYS A 379 -14.54 18.51 -29.73
C LYS A 379 -13.82 19.59 -28.97
N ILE A 380 -14.59 20.58 -28.49
CA ILE A 380 -14.11 21.51 -27.48
C ILE A 380 -14.01 20.75 -26.14
N VAL A 381 -12.81 20.74 -25.56
CA VAL A 381 -12.48 20.13 -24.27
C VAL A 381 -11.97 21.21 -23.33
N LEU A 382 -12.59 21.30 -22.16
CA LEU A 382 -12.20 22.21 -21.08
C LEU A 382 -11.59 21.37 -19.97
N THR A 383 -10.40 21.76 -19.53
CA THR A 383 -9.67 21.13 -18.43
C THR A 383 -9.36 22.19 -17.39
N ASP A 384 -9.76 21.95 -16.14
CA ASP A 384 -9.34 22.82 -15.03
C ASP A 384 -7.82 22.78 -14.87
N ASP A 385 -7.20 23.93 -14.61
CA ASP A 385 -5.75 24.06 -14.51
C ASP A 385 -5.19 23.34 -13.25
N GLU A 386 -5.99 23.29 -12.17
CA GLU A 386 -5.64 22.63 -10.91
C GLU A 386 -6.55 21.43 -10.63
N ALA A 387 -5.99 20.39 -10.01
CA ALA A 387 -6.75 19.23 -9.57
C ALA A 387 -7.50 19.52 -8.26
N GLY A 388 -8.76 19.12 -8.17
CA GLY A 388 -9.56 19.34 -6.97
C GLY A 388 -11.07 19.27 -7.20
N GLU A 389 -11.83 19.33 -6.11
CA GLU A 389 -13.28 19.53 -6.19
C GLU A 389 -13.57 20.85 -6.92
N SER A 390 -14.34 20.76 -8.01
CA SER A 390 -14.55 21.89 -8.90
C SER A 390 -16.02 22.01 -9.29
N GLN A 391 -16.49 23.25 -9.28
CA GLN A 391 -17.82 23.63 -9.74
C GLN A 391 -17.86 24.02 -11.22
N THR A 392 -16.77 23.82 -11.98
CA THR A 392 -16.72 24.22 -13.40
C THR A 392 -17.89 23.63 -14.17
N SER A 393 -18.54 24.47 -14.97
CA SER A 393 -19.59 24.09 -15.93
C SER A 393 -19.53 25.01 -17.14
N ILE A 394 -19.99 24.53 -18.29
CA ILE A 394 -20.03 25.32 -19.53
C ILE A 394 -21.30 25.02 -20.32
N SER A 395 -21.81 26.06 -20.98
CA SER A 395 -22.90 26.02 -21.94
C SER A 395 -22.67 27.09 -23.00
N LEU A 396 -22.80 26.69 -24.27
CA LEU A 396 -22.68 27.56 -25.43
C LEU A 396 -24.04 27.65 -26.12
N ASN A 397 -24.50 28.87 -26.40
CA ASN A 397 -25.78 29.08 -27.09
C ASN A 397 -25.66 30.23 -28.08
N ALA A 398 -25.98 29.99 -29.35
CA ALA A 398 -26.11 31.06 -30.33
C ALA A 398 -27.27 31.98 -29.95
N VAL A 399 -27.09 33.30 -30.15
CA VAL A 399 -28.13 34.28 -29.83
C VAL A 399 -29.25 34.19 -30.88
N PRO A 400 -30.54 34.10 -30.49
CA PRO A 400 -31.65 33.94 -31.43
C PRO A 400 -31.85 35.12 -32.41
N THR A 401 -31.22 36.26 -32.15
CA THR A 401 -31.28 37.45 -33.00
C THR A 401 -30.18 37.49 -34.06
N ASN A 402 -29.30 36.49 -34.10
CA ASN A 402 -28.27 36.39 -35.14
C ASN A 402 -28.90 36.28 -36.51
N THR A 403 -28.19 36.79 -37.51
CA THR A 403 -28.57 36.64 -38.92
C THR A 403 -28.26 35.23 -39.41
N GLY A 404 -27.07 34.72 -39.04
CA GLY A 404 -26.69 33.34 -39.26
C GLY A 404 -27.25 32.39 -38.20
N VAL A 405 -27.20 31.09 -38.52
CA VAL A 405 -27.76 30.02 -37.69
C VAL A 405 -26.73 28.91 -37.55
N ILE A 406 -26.23 28.72 -36.33
CA ILE A 406 -25.33 27.63 -35.94
C ILE A 406 -25.93 26.83 -34.77
N SER A 407 -25.87 25.51 -34.86
CA SER A 407 -26.33 24.61 -33.80
C SER A 407 -25.16 24.15 -32.94
N LEU A 408 -25.13 24.57 -31.68
CA LEU A 408 -24.06 24.19 -30.74
C LEU A 408 -24.47 22.98 -29.90
N TYR A 409 -23.50 22.15 -29.56
CA TYR A 409 -23.73 20.95 -28.76
C TYR A 409 -23.51 21.20 -27.26
N GLY A 410 -24.22 20.43 -26.44
CA GLY A 410 -24.00 20.43 -25.00
C GLY A 410 -22.67 19.78 -24.61
N PHE A 411 -22.27 19.97 -23.36
CA PHE A 411 -21.07 19.39 -22.78
C PHE A 411 -21.43 18.33 -21.73
N THR A 412 -20.57 17.34 -21.58
CA THR A 412 -20.65 16.35 -20.49
C THR A 412 -19.36 16.38 -19.69
N ASN A 413 -19.51 16.28 -18.37
CA ASN A 413 -18.38 16.08 -17.48
C ASN A 413 -17.84 14.66 -17.65
N THR A 414 -16.68 14.55 -18.28
CA THR A 414 -16.01 13.26 -18.56
C THR A 414 -15.13 12.82 -17.42
N VAL A 415 -14.55 13.77 -16.67
CA VAL A 415 -13.73 13.51 -15.49
C VAL A 415 -14.16 14.47 -14.38
N ALA A 416 -14.71 13.94 -13.30
CA ALA A 416 -14.99 14.74 -12.12
C ALA A 416 -13.68 15.17 -11.45
N GLY A 417 -13.57 16.47 -11.15
CA GLY A 417 -12.50 17.00 -10.33
C GLY A 417 -12.57 16.40 -8.93
N LYS A 418 -11.42 16.03 -8.37
CA LYS A 418 -11.33 15.37 -7.07
C LYS A 418 -10.05 15.82 -6.37
N ASP A 419 -10.16 16.16 -5.08
CA ASP A 419 -9.01 16.50 -4.24
C ASP A 419 -8.06 15.30 -4.05
N ALA A 420 -6.79 15.62 -3.83
CA ALA A 420 -5.80 14.65 -3.36
C ALA A 420 -6.29 13.98 -2.07
N GLY A 421 -6.21 12.65 -2.01
CA GLY A 421 -6.48 11.93 -0.77
C GLY A 421 -5.56 12.41 0.35
N THR A 422 -6.13 12.71 1.50
CA THR A 422 -5.40 12.97 2.74
C THR A 422 -5.69 11.90 3.78
N HIS A 423 -4.70 11.60 4.62
CA HIS A 423 -4.86 10.67 5.72
C HIS A 423 -3.95 11.05 6.88
N SER A 424 -4.50 11.18 8.09
CA SER A 424 -3.73 11.57 9.28
C SER A 424 -3.68 10.44 10.31
N ALA A 425 -2.56 10.36 11.03
CA ALA A 425 -2.31 9.40 12.09
C ALA A 425 -1.68 10.09 13.30
N SER A 426 -2.17 9.80 14.49
CA SER A 426 -1.61 10.35 15.74
C SER A 426 -1.04 9.27 16.64
N VAL A 427 0.03 9.61 17.36
CA VAL A 427 0.69 8.75 18.35
C VAL A 427 1.07 9.57 19.58
N PHE A 428 0.96 8.95 20.75
CA PHE A 428 1.44 9.55 21.99
C PHE A 428 2.91 9.22 22.22
N VAL A 429 3.72 10.23 22.50
CA VAL A 429 5.14 10.11 22.88
C VAL A 429 5.37 10.69 24.27
N TYR A 430 6.48 10.29 24.90
CA TYR A 430 6.84 10.67 26.26
C TYR A 430 8.16 11.45 26.29
N ASP A 431 8.22 12.55 27.05
CA ASP A 431 9.45 13.30 27.31
C ASP A 431 10.32 12.64 28.40
N SER A 432 11.50 13.20 28.69
CA SER A 432 12.42 12.66 29.71
C SER A 432 11.90 12.78 31.15
N LEU A 433 10.84 13.56 31.37
CA LEU A 433 10.16 13.71 32.65
C LEU A 433 8.89 12.85 32.74
N GLY A 434 8.45 12.25 31.63
CA GLY A 434 7.28 11.39 31.51
C GLY A 434 5.99 12.11 31.11
N ASN A 435 6.04 13.38 30.68
CA ASN A 435 4.87 14.06 30.12
C ASN A 435 4.55 13.51 28.74
N ARG A 436 3.26 13.49 28.40
CA ARG A 436 2.75 12.94 27.15
C ARG A 436 2.54 14.05 26.13
N HIS A 437 3.11 13.89 24.95
CA HIS A 437 2.91 14.74 23.77
C HIS A 437 2.22 13.96 22.66
N THR A 438 1.47 14.65 21.80
CA THR A 438 0.78 14.04 20.66
C THR A 438 1.52 14.40 19.38
N VAL A 439 2.08 13.40 18.70
CA VAL A 439 2.69 13.57 17.38
C VAL A 439 1.68 13.13 16.34
N GLU A 440 1.30 14.03 15.45
CA GLU A 440 0.38 13.76 14.35
C GLU A 440 1.13 13.86 13.02
N ILE A 441 1.04 12.82 12.19
CA ILE A 441 1.54 12.80 10.82
C ILE A 441 0.35 12.86 9.86
N THR A 442 0.41 13.76 8.89
CA THR A 442 -0.60 13.91 7.83
C THR A 442 0.05 13.55 6.50
N PHE A 443 -0.50 12.55 5.83
CA PHE A 443 -0.12 12.12 4.48
C PHE A 443 -1.04 12.78 3.46
N THR A 444 -0.47 13.31 2.38
CA THR A 444 -1.18 13.90 1.26
C THR A 444 -0.70 13.25 -0.04
N LYS A 445 -1.62 12.78 -0.87
CA LYS A 445 -1.28 12.15 -2.15
C LYS A 445 -0.59 13.18 -3.06
N ALA A 446 0.55 12.82 -3.65
CA ALA A 446 1.26 13.69 -4.59
C ALA A 446 0.73 13.48 -6.02
N GLU A 447 1.05 14.41 -6.92
CA GLU A 447 0.76 14.28 -8.36
C GLU A 447 1.54 13.13 -9.02
N ASP A 448 2.77 12.87 -8.54
CA ASP A 448 3.59 11.75 -8.99
C ASP A 448 2.91 10.41 -8.64
N PRO A 449 2.80 9.46 -9.60
CA PRO A 449 2.22 8.16 -9.32
C PRO A 449 3.01 7.44 -8.21
N ASN A 450 2.30 6.68 -7.38
CA ASN A 450 2.86 5.93 -6.25
C ASN A 450 3.66 6.77 -5.24
N THR A 451 3.33 8.06 -5.14
CA THR A 451 4.03 8.99 -4.24
C THR A 451 3.03 9.71 -3.33
N TRP A 452 3.42 9.88 -2.07
CA TRP A 452 2.72 10.74 -1.13
C TRP A 452 3.73 11.63 -0.40
N THR A 453 3.30 12.82 -0.02
CA THR A 453 4.02 13.68 0.91
C THR A 453 3.48 13.49 2.31
N TRP A 454 4.29 13.77 3.32
CA TRP A 454 3.85 13.74 4.72
C TRP A 454 4.40 14.93 5.49
N GLU A 455 3.64 15.41 6.47
CA GLU A 455 4.03 16.48 7.38
C GLU A 455 3.66 16.08 8.81
N VAL A 456 4.52 16.46 9.77
CA VAL A 456 4.33 16.17 11.19
C VAL A 456 4.07 17.44 12.00
N THR A 457 3.08 17.37 12.87
CA THR A 457 2.78 18.37 13.90
C THR A 457 2.90 17.75 15.29
N VAL A 458 3.21 18.58 16.29
CA VAL A 458 3.30 18.14 17.70
C VAL A 458 2.38 19.01 18.54
N ASP A 459 1.53 18.37 19.34
CA ASP A 459 0.53 19.00 20.20
C ASP A 459 -0.37 20.02 19.46
N GLY A 460 -0.67 19.74 18.19
CA GLY A 460 -1.50 20.60 17.34
C GLY A 460 -0.83 21.91 16.91
N GLY A 461 0.48 22.05 17.09
CA GLY A 461 1.26 23.23 16.73
C GLY A 461 2.49 22.93 15.86
N LEU A 462 3.04 23.99 15.26
CA LEU A 462 4.30 23.94 14.54
C LEU A 462 5.47 23.71 15.50
N ILE A 463 6.35 22.80 15.10
CA ILE A 463 7.52 22.38 15.85
C ILE A 463 8.60 23.46 15.73
N ALA A 464 9.04 24.06 16.83
CA ALA A 464 10.25 24.88 16.82
C ALA A 464 11.45 23.98 17.20
N PRO A 465 12.61 24.06 16.52
CA PRO A 465 12.99 25.06 15.51
C PRO A 465 12.69 24.70 14.04
N THR A 466 12.20 23.48 13.76
CA THR A 466 12.00 22.99 12.39
C THR A 466 10.60 23.34 11.87
N ALA A 467 10.49 24.42 11.10
CA ALA A 467 9.23 24.83 10.48
C ALA A 467 8.65 23.73 9.57
N GLY A 468 7.75 22.90 10.13
CA GLY A 468 7.12 21.77 9.44
C GLY A 468 8.12 20.65 9.15
N TYR A 469 8.15 19.61 9.99
CA TYR A 469 8.95 18.42 9.69
C TYR A 469 8.21 17.56 8.67
N ARG A 470 8.73 17.49 7.45
CA ARG A 470 8.05 16.89 6.29
C ARG A 470 8.96 15.95 5.51
N GLY A 471 8.34 15.20 4.62
CA GLY A 471 9.04 14.30 3.73
C GLY A 471 8.14 13.65 2.70
N ARG A 472 8.64 12.57 2.12
CA ARG A 472 7.99 11.83 1.05
C ARG A 472 7.98 10.33 1.37
N VAL A 473 6.95 9.67 0.89
CA VAL A 473 6.86 8.21 0.82
C VAL A 473 6.59 7.80 -0.62
N THR A 474 7.34 6.82 -1.09
CA THR A 474 7.23 6.27 -2.46
C THR A 474 6.99 4.78 -2.37
N PHE A 475 6.22 4.25 -3.31
CA PHE A 475 5.84 2.85 -3.37
C PHE A 475 6.28 2.20 -4.68
N ASN A 476 6.58 0.90 -4.59
CA ASN A 476 6.80 0.08 -5.77
C ASN A 476 5.45 -0.24 -6.44
N ASN A 477 5.49 -0.71 -7.70
CA ASN A 477 4.29 -1.07 -8.45
C ASN A 477 3.47 -2.22 -7.83
N ASP A 478 4.05 -2.99 -6.91
CA ASP A 478 3.35 -4.04 -6.16
C ASP A 478 2.67 -3.54 -4.88
N GLY A 479 2.76 -2.23 -4.58
CA GLY A 479 2.21 -1.60 -3.37
C GLY A 479 3.12 -1.68 -2.14
N SER A 480 4.29 -2.31 -2.23
CA SER A 480 5.29 -2.33 -1.15
C SER A 480 6.00 -0.98 -1.02
N LEU A 481 6.52 -0.69 0.17
CA LEU A 481 7.26 0.54 0.41
C LEU A 481 8.55 0.58 -0.41
N ALA A 482 8.77 1.62 -1.21
CA ALA A 482 10.06 1.83 -1.87
C ALA A 482 11.00 2.63 -0.95
N ALA A 483 10.55 3.80 -0.49
CA ALA A 483 11.30 4.65 0.43
C ALA A 483 10.37 5.51 1.30
N PHE A 484 10.82 5.75 2.54
CA PHE A 484 10.23 6.72 3.46
C PHE A 484 11.34 7.67 3.92
N THR A 485 11.30 8.92 3.46
CA THR A 485 12.40 9.88 3.61
C THR A 485 11.91 11.20 4.17
N SER A 486 12.67 11.80 5.08
CA SER A 486 12.49 13.20 5.46
C SER A 486 13.30 14.12 4.55
N ASP A 487 12.79 15.32 4.27
CA ASP A 487 13.46 16.29 3.38
C ASP A 487 14.87 16.64 3.89
N ASP A 488 15.02 16.76 5.21
CA ASP A 488 16.28 17.14 5.85
C ASP A 488 17.17 15.92 6.23
N SER A 489 16.68 14.69 6.05
CA SER A 489 17.37 13.45 6.48
C SER A 489 17.81 13.44 7.96
N GLN A 490 17.22 14.30 8.79
CA GLN A 490 17.45 14.38 10.23
C GLN A 490 16.28 13.73 10.98
N PRO A 491 16.47 13.25 12.23
CA PRO A 491 15.35 12.87 13.08
C PRO A 491 14.47 14.08 13.41
N LEU A 492 13.22 13.83 13.77
CA LEU A 492 12.32 14.86 14.26
C LEU A 492 12.86 15.44 15.57
N LYS A 493 13.11 16.75 15.62
CA LYS A 493 13.59 17.44 16.82
C LYS A 493 12.56 18.45 17.30
N PHE A 494 12.15 18.36 18.56
CA PHE A 494 11.25 19.33 19.17
C PHE A 494 11.57 19.56 20.65
N ASP A 495 11.35 20.80 21.09
CA ASP A 495 11.40 21.16 22.51
C ASP A 495 10.00 20.98 23.11
N PRO A 496 9.81 20.07 24.08
CA PRO A 496 8.51 19.83 24.72
C PRO A 496 8.02 21.02 25.57
N ARG A 497 8.86 22.05 25.82
CA ARG A 497 8.56 23.24 26.63
C ARG A 497 8.08 22.93 28.06
N SER A 498 8.31 21.72 28.52
CA SER A 498 7.97 21.20 29.85
C SER A 498 9.11 21.37 30.87
N GLY A 499 10.25 21.91 30.44
CA GLY A 499 11.51 21.92 31.21
C GLY A 499 12.31 20.61 31.10
N ALA A 500 11.84 19.66 30.29
CA ALA A 500 12.57 18.47 29.88
C ALA A 500 13.63 18.80 28.81
N ASP A 501 14.55 17.86 28.58
CA ASP A 501 15.52 17.97 27.49
C ASP A 501 14.81 17.91 26.12
N PRO A 502 15.34 18.58 25.08
CA PRO A 502 14.82 18.47 23.72
C PRO A 502 14.75 17.01 23.26
N MET A 503 13.66 16.64 22.59
CA MET A 503 13.42 15.29 22.10
C MET A 503 13.95 15.13 20.68
N GLU A 504 14.61 14.01 20.41
CA GLU A 504 14.98 13.57 19.07
C GLU A 504 14.30 12.23 18.78
N VAL A 505 13.36 12.22 17.83
CA VAL A 505 12.53 11.06 17.51
C VAL A 505 12.77 10.64 16.07
N ARG A 506 13.15 9.39 15.86
CA ARG A 506 13.28 8.81 14.52
C ARG A 506 11.93 8.26 14.06
N LEU A 507 11.53 8.60 12.84
CA LEU A 507 10.31 8.09 12.22
C LEU A 507 10.68 6.97 11.25
N GLU A 508 10.06 5.81 11.42
CA GLU A 508 10.25 4.64 10.55
C GLU A 508 8.92 4.25 9.90
N GLY A 509 8.94 4.13 8.58
CA GLY A 509 7.79 3.73 7.77
C GLY A 509 7.78 2.27 7.33
N GLY A 510 8.78 1.46 7.71
CA GLY A 510 8.95 0.06 7.24
C GLY A 510 10.24 -0.15 6.46
N HIS A 511 10.44 -1.39 5.97
CA HIS A 511 11.59 -1.72 5.13
C HIS A 511 11.27 -1.60 3.63
N SER A 512 12.27 -1.21 2.85
CA SER A 512 12.14 -1.15 1.39
C SER A 512 11.85 -2.54 0.81
N GLY A 513 10.82 -2.65 -0.04
CA GLY A 513 10.34 -3.88 -0.66
C GLY A 513 9.51 -4.79 0.24
N ALA A 514 9.14 -4.35 1.45
CA ALA A 514 8.36 -5.14 2.40
C ALA A 514 6.97 -4.54 2.67
N PHE A 515 6.08 -5.36 3.24
CA PHE A 515 4.73 -4.99 3.68
C PHE A 515 4.65 -4.88 5.22
N ASP A 516 5.75 -4.56 5.89
CA ASP A 516 5.89 -4.54 7.35
C ASP A 516 5.69 -3.14 7.98
N GLY A 517 5.30 -2.17 7.16
CA GLY A 517 5.15 -0.76 7.51
C GLY A 517 3.99 -0.09 6.79
N ILE A 518 4.28 1.04 6.17
CA ILE A 518 3.37 1.79 5.31
C ILE A 518 3.29 1.06 3.95
N THR A 519 2.07 0.87 3.46
CA THR A 519 1.78 0.19 2.19
C THR A 519 0.83 1.03 1.34
N GLN A 520 0.80 0.78 0.03
CA GLN A 520 -0.16 1.40 -0.87
C GLN A 520 -0.95 0.32 -1.62
N LEU A 521 -2.20 0.13 -1.21
CA LEU A 521 -3.15 -0.80 -1.83
C LEU A 521 -4.48 -0.07 -2.08
N SER A 522 -5.27 -0.52 -3.05
CA SER A 522 -6.60 0.03 -3.41
C SER A 522 -7.69 -0.20 -2.35
N ALA A 523 -7.31 -0.38 -1.09
CA ALA A 523 -8.21 -0.40 0.06
C ALA A 523 -8.27 1.00 0.71
N PRO A 524 -9.33 1.31 1.49
CA PRO A 524 -9.37 2.54 2.27
C PRO A 524 -8.11 2.71 3.14
N SER A 525 -7.68 3.96 3.35
CA SER A 525 -6.53 4.23 4.19
C SER A 525 -6.81 3.78 5.63
N THR A 526 -5.88 3.06 6.25
CA THR A 526 -6.03 2.52 7.61
C THR A 526 -4.97 3.11 8.53
N THR A 527 -5.30 3.33 9.80
CA THR A 527 -4.36 3.91 10.75
C THR A 527 -4.06 2.94 11.89
N ILE A 528 -2.82 2.46 12.00
CA ILE A 528 -2.28 1.90 13.24
C ILE A 528 -0.85 2.46 13.45
N ALA A 529 -0.71 3.47 14.31
CA ALA A 529 0.59 3.74 14.91
C ALA A 529 0.93 2.53 15.79
N SER A 530 1.87 1.70 15.36
CA SER A 530 2.04 0.36 15.92
C SER A 530 2.95 0.34 17.15
N TYR A 531 3.93 1.25 17.22
CA TYR A 531 4.99 1.16 18.23
C TYR A 531 5.70 2.48 18.51
N GLN A 532 5.98 2.71 19.80
CA GLN A 532 6.91 3.72 20.32
C GLN A 532 7.64 3.16 21.56
N ASP A 533 8.85 3.63 21.85
CA ASP A 533 9.75 3.03 22.84
C ASP A 533 9.91 3.79 24.17
N GLY A 534 9.18 4.88 24.36
CA GLY A 534 9.12 5.66 25.59
C GLY A 534 7.98 5.27 26.54
N HIS A 535 8.09 5.67 27.80
CA HIS A 535 7.06 5.44 28.81
C HIS A 535 7.14 6.47 29.93
N GLY A 536 5.98 6.76 30.53
CA GLY A 536 5.91 7.57 31.75
C GLY A 536 6.42 6.79 32.98
N MET A 537 6.55 7.49 34.10
CA MET A 537 7.02 6.89 35.34
C MET A 537 6.07 5.79 35.85
N GLY A 538 6.65 4.65 36.21
CA GLY A 538 5.95 3.53 36.83
C GLY A 538 6.24 3.43 38.32
N ILE A 539 5.29 2.93 39.10
CA ILE A 539 5.52 2.46 40.48
C ILE A 539 5.10 1.00 40.58
N LEU A 540 5.93 0.19 41.22
CA LEU A 540 5.65 -1.22 41.50
C LEU A 540 5.02 -1.41 42.87
#